data_AF-A0A1Q6RPI2-F1
#
_entry.id   AF-A0A1Q6RPI2-F1
#
_cell.length_a   1.000
_cell.length_b   1.000
_cell.length_c   1.000
_cell.angle_alpha   90.00
_cell.angle_beta   90.00
_cell.angle_gamma   90.00
#
_symmetry.space_group_name_H-M   'P 1'
#
loop_
_entity.id
_entity.type
_entity.pdbx_description
1 polymer ?
#
loop_
_entity_poly.entity_id
_entity_poly.type
_entity_poly.pdbx_seq_one_letter_code
_entity_poly.pdbx_strand_id
1 'polypeptide(L)'
;MYGFDKLFGKYIQSKGHIHEDEFASAYDTWYNLFDNELNDSPKNVIEKMSDEQLISELREECSLGSPSYAVMDALERRSPEKLLTALLCDENKDVVYCAAELLSNADKTPVEAFVNLLARTDDDELFELIVTELKYKANAAKNFLFDIEKDADLRLKSAIAEILVCSDKDERTFSLLKELFASGENLPLCCGLFAAYGDERAAAMLYRALDTASYADYIEIRNAIESLGGVVDDQLRDFTDDEEYKAIKGGAKCSEKQ
;
A
#
# COMPACT_ATOMS: atom_id res chain seq x y z
N MET A 1 14.30 22.91 -16.87
CA MET A 1 13.53 23.15 -15.65
C MET A 1 12.54 24.26 -15.89
N TYR A 2 11.27 23.90 -15.92
CA TYR A 2 10.16 24.83 -16.09
C TYR A 2 9.48 25.17 -14.76
N GLY A 3 9.49 24.25 -13.78
CA GLY A 3 8.94 24.48 -12.44
C GLY A 3 7.46 24.84 -12.50
N PHE A 4 6.65 23.94 -13.06
CA PHE A 4 5.26 24.22 -13.42
C PHE A 4 4.39 24.61 -12.21
N ASP A 5 4.64 24.03 -11.05
CA ASP A 5 3.94 24.39 -9.80
C ASP A 5 4.25 25.83 -9.35
N LYS A 6 5.48 26.30 -9.56
CA LYS A 6 5.85 27.69 -9.26
C LYS A 6 5.14 28.66 -10.22
N LEU A 7 5.02 28.29 -11.48
CA LEU A 7 4.30 29.08 -12.48
C LEU A 7 2.80 29.13 -12.17
N PHE A 8 2.21 28.00 -11.79
CA PHE A 8 0.83 27.94 -11.36
C PHE A 8 0.60 28.74 -10.06
N GLY A 9 1.52 28.64 -9.10
CA GLY A 9 1.48 29.43 -7.87
C GLY A 9 1.49 30.94 -8.12
N LYS A 10 2.31 31.43 -9.07
CA LYS A 10 2.30 32.83 -9.51
C LYS A 10 0.97 33.22 -10.15
N TYR A 11 0.40 32.35 -10.97
CA TYR A 11 -0.91 32.56 -11.59
C TYR A 11 -2.00 32.70 -10.52
N ILE A 12 -2.07 31.79 -9.54
CA ILE A 12 -3.02 31.87 -8.43
C ILE A 12 -2.86 33.18 -7.66
N GLN A 13 -1.62 33.57 -7.31
CA GLN A 13 -1.35 34.83 -6.61
C GLN A 13 -1.85 36.06 -7.40
N SER A 14 -1.74 36.05 -8.73
CA SER A 14 -2.24 37.12 -9.59
C SER A 14 -3.77 37.24 -9.63
N LYS A 15 -4.49 36.14 -9.35
CA LYS A 15 -5.95 36.10 -9.32
C LYS A 15 -6.53 36.51 -7.96
N GLY A 16 -5.71 36.48 -6.91
CA GLY A 16 -6.14 36.78 -5.55
C GLY A 16 -6.72 35.54 -4.86
N HIS A 17 -7.84 35.70 -4.15
CA HIS A 17 -8.49 34.57 -3.49
C HIS A 17 -9.29 33.75 -4.50
N ILE A 18 -8.97 32.46 -4.60
CA ILE A 18 -9.71 31.46 -5.38
C ILE A 18 -10.34 30.50 -4.39
N HIS A 19 -11.62 30.19 -4.57
CA HIS A 19 -12.30 29.21 -3.74
C HIS A 19 -11.89 27.78 -4.13
N GLU A 20 -11.96 26.84 -3.19
CA GLU A 20 -11.49 25.45 -3.40
C GLU A 20 -12.22 24.75 -4.58
N ASP A 21 -13.51 25.05 -4.76
CA ASP A 21 -14.34 24.54 -5.86
C ASP A 21 -13.97 25.12 -7.24
N GLU A 22 -13.24 26.24 -7.27
CA GLU A 22 -12.77 26.87 -8.50
C GLU A 22 -11.38 26.39 -8.93
N PHE A 23 -10.64 25.70 -8.04
CA PHE A 23 -9.23 25.37 -8.24
C PHE A 23 -8.97 24.57 -9.53
N ALA A 24 -9.79 23.56 -9.81
CA ALA A 24 -9.67 22.76 -11.03
C ALA A 24 -9.86 23.60 -12.31
N SER A 25 -10.83 24.52 -12.31
CA SER A 25 -11.07 25.41 -13.45
C SER A 25 -9.97 26.46 -13.61
N ALA A 26 -9.42 26.95 -12.49
CA ALA A 26 -8.27 27.84 -12.48
C ALA A 26 -7.03 27.16 -13.05
N TYR A 27 -6.81 25.88 -12.70
CA TYR A 27 -5.73 25.07 -13.26
C TYR A 27 -5.89 24.88 -14.78
N ASP A 28 -7.05 24.44 -15.25
CA ASP A 28 -7.28 24.25 -16.70
C ASP A 28 -7.10 25.56 -17.48
N THR A 29 -7.58 26.68 -16.93
CA THR A 29 -7.38 28.00 -17.53
C THR A 29 -5.89 28.35 -17.63
N TRP A 30 -5.15 28.20 -16.54
CA TRP A 30 -3.72 28.48 -16.51
C TRP A 30 -2.93 27.57 -17.47
N TYR A 31 -3.24 26.28 -17.49
CA TYR A 31 -2.54 25.28 -18.27
C TYR A 31 -2.61 25.56 -19.77
N ASN A 32 -3.69 26.18 -20.23
CA ASN A 32 -3.90 26.60 -21.62
C ASN A 32 -3.47 28.06 -21.91
N LEU A 33 -3.18 28.88 -20.90
CA LEU A 33 -2.82 30.29 -21.06
C LEU A 33 -1.37 30.46 -21.50
N PHE A 34 -1.09 31.44 -22.35
CA PHE A 34 0.28 31.82 -22.72
C PHE A 34 1.03 32.37 -21.50
N ASP A 35 2.18 31.80 -21.20
CA ASP A 35 3.09 32.22 -20.15
C ASP A 35 4.35 32.87 -20.75
N ASN A 36 4.72 34.06 -20.26
CA ASN A 36 5.86 34.81 -20.79
C ASN A 36 7.22 34.16 -20.47
N GLU A 37 7.34 33.45 -19.35
CA GLU A 37 8.57 32.72 -18.97
C GLU A 37 8.75 31.48 -19.85
N LEU A 38 7.65 30.85 -20.25
CA LEU A 38 7.66 29.72 -21.19
C LEU A 38 7.72 30.13 -22.66
N ASN A 39 7.33 31.37 -22.97
CA ASN A 39 7.05 31.85 -24.33
C ASN A 39 6.09 30.93 -25.11
N ASP A 40 5.18 30.27 -24.39
CA ASP A 40 4.12 29.37 -24.86
C ASP A 40 3.15 29.08 -23.70
N SER A 41 2.13 28.26 -23.91
CA SER A 41 1.34 27.71 -22.79
C SER A 41 2.04 26.52 -22.12
N PRO A 42 1.82 26.29 -20.80
CA PRO A 42 2.31 25.09 -20.12
C PRO A 42 1.97 23.80 -20.86
N LYS A 43 0.72 23.68 -21.33
CA LYS A 43 0.26 22.56 -22.15
C LYS A 43 1.12 22.34 -23.39
N ASN A 44 1.34 23.39 -24.18
CA ASN A 44 2.10 23.26 -25.43
C ASN A 44 3.56 22.91 -25.18
N VAL A 45 4.15 23.42 -24.09
CA VAL A 45 5.52 23.04 -23.68
C VAL A 45 5.57 21.56 -23.33
N ILE A 46 4.66 21.08 -22.49
CA ILE A 46 4.59 19.65 -22.10
C ILE A 46 4.33 18.75 -23.30
N GLU A 47 3.43 19.13 -24.20
CA GLU A 47 3.12 18.34 -25.41
C GLU A 47 4.34 18.19 -26.33
N LYS A 48 5.26 19.16 -26.33
CA LYS A 48 6.51 19.12 -27.13
C LYS A 48 7.64 18.34 -26.47
N MET A 49 7.58 18.10 -25.16
CA MET A 49 8.61 17.34 -24.44
C MET A 49 8.65 15.88 -24.90
N SER A 50 9.84 15.30 -25.03
CA SER A 50 10.01 13.85 -25.09
C SER A 50 9.78 13.22 -23.71
N ASP A 51 9.62 11.89 -23.68
CA ASP A 51 9.43 11.18 -22.42
C ASP A 51 10.67 11.28 -21.53
N GLU A 52 11.88 11.32 -22.11
CA GLU A 52 13.12 11.56 -21.37
C GLU A 52 13.16 12.96 -20.75
N GLN A 53 12.62 13.97 -21.44
CA GLN A 53 12.53 15.32 -20.89
C GLN A 53 11.52 15.40 -19.74
N LEU A 54 10.37 14.73 -19.86
CA LEU A 54 9.39 14.63 -18.77
C LEU A 54 9.98 13.91 -17.55
N ILE A 55 10.71 12.82 -17.74
CA ILE A 55 11.40 12.10 -16.67
C ILE A 55 12.47 12.98 -16.01
N SER A 56 13.18 13.80 -16.80
CA SER A 56 14.13 14.77 -16.26
C SER A 56 13.46 15.86 -15.43
N GLU A 57 12.30 16.36 -15.85
CA GLU A 57 11.54 17.34 -15.06
C GLU A 57 10.97 16.71 -13.79
N LEU A 58 10.44 15.48 -13.86
CA LEU A 58 9.98 14.72 -12.67
C LEU A 58 11.08 14.63 -11.60
N ARG A 59 12.27 14.19 -11.99
CA ARG A 59 13.42 14.05 -11.07
C ARG A 59 13.79 15.36 -10.41
N GLU A 60 13.82 16.44 -11.19
CA GLU A 60 14.16 17.77 -10.70
C GLU A 60 13.08 18.27 -9.73
N GLU A 61 11.79 18.14 -10.08
CA GLU A 61 10.70 18.61 -9.22
C GLU A 61 10.60 17.82 -7.92
N CYS A 62 10.81 16.49 -7.96
CA CYS A 62 10.96 15.66 -6.75
C CYS A 62 12.12 16.15 -5.87
N SER A 63 13.26 16.55 -6.44
CA SER A 63 14.39 17.09 -5.65
C SER A 63 14.07 18.42 -4.95
N LEU A 64 13.02 19.12 -5.39
CA LEU A 64 12.54 20.38 -4.83
C LEU A 64 11.34 20.22 -3.89
N GLY A 65 10.81 18.99 -3.75
CA GLY A 65 9.76 18.65 -2.80
C GLY A 65 8.69 17.73 -3.38
N SER A 66 8.02 18.14 -4.46
CA SER A 66 6.96 17.32 -5.08
C SER A 66 6.86 17.64 -6.57
N PRO A 67 6.56 16.65 -7.42
CA PRO A 67 6.35 16.87 -8.83
C PRO A 67 5.03 17.61 -9.07
N SER A 68 5.05 18.46 -10.09
CA SER A 68 3.87 19.20 -10.52
C SER A 68 2.83 18.26 -11.10
N TYR A 69 1.56 18.62 -10.91
CA TYR A 69 0.44 17.89 -11.51
C TYR A 69 0.55 17.82 -13.04
N ALA A 70 1.14 18.85 -13.66
CA ALA A 70 1.34 18.92 -15.10
C ALA A 70 2.29 17.81 -15.62
N VAL A 71 3.39 17.56 -14.90
CA VAL A 71 4.35 16.49 -15.24
C VAL A 71 3.77 15.12 -14.94
N MET A 72 3.10 14.95 -13.79
CA MET A 72 2.45 13.70 -13.41
C MET A 72 1.36 13.29 -14.41
N ASP A 73 0.43 14.19 -14.77
CA ASP A 73 -0.63 13.94 -15.76
C ASP A 73 -0.06 13.57 -17.13
N ALA A 74 1.01 14.25 -17.56
CA ALA A 74 1.66 13.95 -18.83
C ALA A 74 2.28 12.54 -18.84
N LEU A 75 2.96 12.15 -17.75
CA LEU A 75 3.55 10.83 -17.60
C LEU A 75 2.51 9.73 -17.44
N GLU A 76 1.41 9.98 -16.74
CA GLU A 76 0.30 9.04 -16.59
C GLU A 76 -0.33 8.76 -17.96
N ARG A 77 -0.68 9.81 -18.70
CA ARG A 77 -1.28 9.69 -20.04
C ARG A 77 -0.38 8.98 -21.05
N ARG A 78 0.94 9.23 -21.01
CA ARG A 78 1.90 8.64 -21.95
C ARG A 78 2.39 7.26 -21.52
N SER A 79 2.49 7.04 -20.21
CA SER A 79 2.93 5.80 -19.57
C SER A 79 4.21 5.20 -20.21
N PRO A 80 5.37 5.90 -20.20
CA PRO A 80 6.61 5.39 -20.77
C PRO A 80 7.24 4.29 -19.90
N GLU A 81 6.63 3.09 -19.93
CA GLU A 81 6.91 1.94 -19.05
C GLU A 81 8.38 1.66 -18.80
N LYS A 82 9.20 1.63 -19.85
CA LYS A 82 10.63 1.31 -19.74
C LYS A 82 11.39 2.36 -18.94
N LEU A 83 11.06 3.64 -19.15
CA LEU A 83 11.69 4.73 -18.43
C LEU A 83 11.21 4.76 -16.97
N LEU A 84 9.91 4.61 -16.74
CA LEU A 84 9.33 4.54 -15.39
C LEU A 84 9.86 3.34 -14.60
N THR A 85 9.97 2.16 -15.22
CA THR A 85 10.54 0.97 -14.56
C THR A 85 11.98 1.20 -14.13
N ALA A 86 12.77 1.92 -14.94
CA ALA A 86 14.15 2.25 -14.58
C ALA A 86 14.23 3.19 -13.38
N LEU A 87 13.23 4.07 -13.18
CA LEU A 87 13.15 4.96 -12.01
C LEU A 87 12.89 4.24 -10.70
N LEU A 88 12.41 2.98 -10.72
CA LEU A 88 12.23 2.22 -9.48
C LEU A 88 13.56 2.03 -8.74
N CYS A 89 14.71 2.06 -9.45
CA CYS A 89 16.05 1.97 -8.88
C CYS A 89 16.69 3.33 -8.58
N ASP A 90 15.91 4.41 -8.55
CA ASP A 90 16.47 5.74 -8.28
C ASP A 90 16.97 5.92 -6.85
N GLU A 91 17.91 6.86 -6.68
CA GLU A 91 18.41 7.26 -5.36
C GLU A 91 17.42 8.16 -4.62
N ASN A 92 16.61 8.95 -5.34
CA ASN A 92 15.58 9.79 -4.74
C ASN A 92 14.30 8.98 -4.51
N LYS A 93 13.92 8.80 -3.24
CA LYS A 93 12.72 8.04 -2.84
C LYS A 93 11.42 8.62 -3.41
N ASP A 94 11.31 9.93 -3.53
CA ASP A 94 10.13 10.58 -4.12
C ASP A 94 9.98 10.21 -5.61
N VAL A 95 11.11 10.12 -6.32
CA VAL A 95 11.14 9.67 -7.73
C VAL A 95 10.71 8.20 -7.83
N VAL A 96 11.18 7.36 -6.92
CA VAL A 96 10.79 5.94 -6.85
C VAL A 96 9.30 5.81 -6.57
N TYR A 97 8.77 6.56 -5.60
CA TYR A 97 7.34 6.57 -5.25
C TYR A 97 6.48 6.98 -6.44
N CYS A 98 6.77 8.12 -7.07
CA CYS A 98 6.02 8.59 -8.24
C CYS A 98 6.08 7.59 -9.40
N ALA A 99 7.23 6.97 -9.65
CA ALA A 99 7.35 5.95 -10.68
C ALA A 99 6.50 4.70 -10.38
N ALA A 100 6.49 4.25 -9.13
CA ALA A 100 5.66 3.13 -8.69
C ALA A 100 4.17 3.46 -8.84
N GLU A 101 3.74 4.64 -8.38
CA GLU A 101 2.35 5.11 -8.50
C GLU A 101 1.91 5.21 -9.97
N LEU A 102 2.72 5.84 -10.84
CA LEU A 102 2.42 5.96 -12.27
C LEU A 102 2.31 4.59 -12.97
N LEU A 103 3.15 3.62 -12.59
CA LEU A 103 3.09 2.26 -13.14
C LEU A 103 1.85 1.50 -12.64
N SER A 104 1.50 1.64 -11.36
CA SER A 104 0.31 1.03 -10.77
C SER A 104 -0.97 1.60 -11.37
N ASN A 105 -1.10 2.93 -11.46
CA ASN A 105 -2.28 3.60 -12.02
C ASN A 105 -2.53 3.21 -13.48
N ALA A 106 -1.46 2.96 -14.24
CA ALA A 106 -1.54 2.53 -15.63
C ALA A 106 -1.71 1.01 -15.81
N ASP A 107 -1.87 0.24 -14.73
CA ASP A 107 -1.90 -1.24 -14.70
C ASP A 107 -0.70 -1.90 -15.41
N LYS A 108 0.47 -1.28 -15.29
CA LYS A 108 1.73 -1.64 -15.98
C LYS A 108 2.84 -2.07 -15.02
N THR A 109 2.47 -2.48 -13.82
CA THR A 109 3.38 -2.90 -12.75
C THR A 109 4.37 -3.98 -13.20
N PRO A 110 5.69 -3.68 -13.21
CA PRO A 110 6.74 -4.66 -13.45
C PRO A 110 6.92 -5.52 -12.19
N VAL A 111 6.20 -6.63 -12.11
CA VAL A 111 6.07 -7.49 -10.91
C VAL A 111 7.40 -7.80 -10.22
N GLU A 112 8.41 -8.28 -10.96
CA GLU A 112 9.73 -8.60 -10.38
C GLU A 112 10.42 -7.37 -9.79
N ALA A 113 10.33 -6.21 -10.46
CA ALA A 113 10.93 -4.98 -9.97
C ALA A 113 10.22 -4.46 -8.71
N PHE A 114 8.89 -4.61 -8.62
CA PHE A 114 8.12 -4.29 -7.42
C PHE A 114 8.48 -5.21 -6.25
N VAL A 115 8.64 -6.52 -6.49
CA VAL A 115 9.09 -7.46 -5.45
C VAL A 115 10.50 -7.10 -4.95
N ASN A 116 11.41 -6.78 -5.87
CA ASN A 116 12.76 -6.32 -5.49
C ASN A 116 12.74 -4.99 -4.73
N LEU A 117 11.81 -4.09 -5.06
CA LEU A 117 11.63 -2.82 -4.37
C LEU A 117 11.05 -3.02 -2.97
N LEU A 118 10.06 -3.91 -2.80
CA LEU A 118 9.50 -4.31 -1.51
C LEU A 118 10.59 -4.77 -0.53
N ALA A 119 11.56 -5.55 -1.02
CA ALA A 119 12.62 -6.10 -0.20
C ALA A 119 13.63 -5.08 0.33
N ARG A 120 13.70 -3.87 -0.25
CA ARG A 120 14.72 -2.86 0.09
C ARG A 120 14.17 -1.51 0.52
N THR A 121 12.87 -1.25 0.35
CA THR A 121 12.27 0.02 0.74
C THR A 121 12.12 0.10 2.26
N ASP A 122 12.55 1.24 2.81
CA ASP A 122 12.36 1.68 4.19
C ASP A 122 11.28 2.77 4.31
N ASP A 123 10.68 3.16 3.18
CA ASP A 123 9.56 4.10 3.11
C ASP A 123 8.23 3.34 3.29
N ASP A 124 7.47 3.68 4.33
CA ASP A 124 6.24 2.98 4.69
C ASP A 124 5.10 3.22 3.69
N GLU A 125 4.99 4.43 3.10
CA GLU A 125 3.95 4.72 2.11
C GLU A 125 4.20 3.95 0.81
N LEU A 126 5.46 3.92 0.36
CA LEU A 126 5.88 3.11 -0.77
C LEU A 126 5.70 1.60 -0.50
N PHE A 127 6.01 1.16 0.72
CA PHE A 127 5.84 -0.24 1.13
C PHE A 127 4.38 -0.67 1.00
N GLU A 128 3.44 0.11 1.54
CA GLU A 128 2.00 -0.16 1.48
C GLU A 128 1.46 -0.09 0.05
N LEU A 129 1.94 0.86 -0.78
CA LEU A 129 1.61 0.93 -2.20
C LEU A 129 1.99 -0.38 -2.92
N ILE A 130 3.22 -0.87 -2.70
CA ILE A 130 3.72 -2.09 -3.34
C ILE A 130 2.95 -3.32 -2.85
N VAL A 131 2.68 -3.45 -1.56
CA VAL A 131 1.90 -4.56 -1.00
C VAL A 131 0.50 -4.59 -1.61
N THR A 132 -0.16 -3.44 -1.66
CA THR A 132 -1.51 -3.29 -2.25
C THR A 132 -1.51 -3.69 -3.72
N GLU A 133 -0.56 -3.20 -4.49
CA GLU A 133 -0.44 -3.50 -5.92
C GLU A 133 -0.16 -4.98 -6.17
N LEU A 134 0.77 -5.57 -5.41
CA LEU A 134 1.16 -6.96 -5.57
C LEU A 134 0.05 -7.94 -5.13
N LYS A 135 -0.88 -7.57 -4.24
CA LYS A 135 -2.06 -8.38 -3.91
C LYS A 135 -2.91 -8.67 -5.15
N TYR A 136 -3.10 -7.69 -6.04
CA TYR A 136 -3.83 -7.89 -7.30
C TYR A 136 -3.04 -8.72 -8.33
N LYS A 137 -1.71 -8.83 -8.16
CA LYS A 137 -0.79 -9.56 -9.04
C LYS A 137 -0.14 -10.75 -8.35
N ALA A 138 -0.74 -11.26 -7.28
CA ALA A 138 -0.11 -12.19 -6.34
C ALA A 138 0.36 -13.50 -7.02
N ASN A 139 -0.44 -14.03 -7.96
CA ASN A 139 -0.06 -15.22 -8.72
C ASN A 139 1.19 -15.01 -9.59
N ALA A 140 1.36 -13.83 -10.19
CA ALA A 140 2.56 -13.49 -10.97
C ALA A 140 3.77 -13.22 -10.07
N ALA A 141 3.56 -12.66 -8.87
CA ALA A 141 4.61 -12.33 -7.91
C ALA A 141 5.13 -13.54 -7.12
N LYS A 142 4.34 -14.61 -7.03
CA LYS A 142 4.52 -15.76 -6.13
C LYS A 142 5.95 -16.28 -6.02
N ASN A 143 6.59 -16.59 -7.14
CA ASN A 143 7.93 -17.18 -7.11
C ASN A 143 9.00 -16.17 -6.67
N PHE A 144 8.92 -14.92 -7.12
CA PHE A 144 9.83 -13.87 -6.69
C PHE A 144 9.70 -13.59 -5.19
N LEU A 145 8.48 -13.60 -4.66
CA LEU A 145 8.21 -13.44 -3.23
C LEU A 145 8.86 -14.56 -2.40
N PHE A 146 8.75 -15.81 -2.85
CA PHE A 146 9.42 -16.93 -2.17
C PHE A 146 10.95 -16.91 -2.29
N ASP A 147 11.50 -16.22 -3.28
CA ASP A 147 12.94 -16.06 -3.39
C ASP A 147 13.49 -15.06 -2.37
N ILE A 148 12.79 -13.94 -2.13
CA ILE A 148 13.19 -12.96 -1.12
C ILE A 148 12.79 -13.35 0.33
N GLU A 149 11.77 -14.19 0.50
CA GLU A 149 11.25 -14.62 1.82
C GLU A 149 12.32 -15.33 2.67
N LYS A 150 13.23 -16.07 2.05
CA LYS A 150 14.21 -16.93 2.73
C LYS A 150 15.13 -16.16 3.68
N ASP A 151 15.44 -14.91 3.33
CA ASP A 151 16.34 -14.03 4.08
C ASP A 151 15.58 -12.85 4.73
N ALA A 152 14.24 -12.86 4.67
CA ALA A 152 13.39 -11.78 5.13
C ALA A 152 13.26 -11.73 6.67
N ASP A 153 13.17 -10.51 7.21
CA ASP A 153 12.74 -10.28 8.58
C ASP A 153 11.22 -10.48 8.76
N LEU A 154 10.73 -10.40 10.00
CA LEU A 154 9.30 -10.61 10.29
C LEU A 154 8.38 -9.58 9.62
N ARG A 155 8.84 -8.33 9.42
CA ARG A 155 8.05 -7.30 8.73
C ARG A 155 7.84 -7.70 7.28
N LEU A 156 8.92 -8.02 6.57
CA LEU A 156 8.86 -8.41 5.18
C LEU A 156 8.15 -9.76 5.00
N LYS A 157 8.36 -10.75 5.88
CA LYS A 157 7.60 -12.01 5.86
C LYS A 157 6.10 -11.80 6.01
N SER A 158 5.69 -10.89 6.89
CA SER A 158 4.26 -10.56 7.09
C SER A 158 3.64 -9.97 5.82
N ALA A 159 4.31 -9.01 5.18
CA ALA A 159 3.86 -8.42 3.93
C ALA A 159 3.83 -9.43 2.76
N ILE A 160 4.86 -10.29 2.67
CA ILE A 160 4.90 -11.40 1.70
C ILE A 160 3.69 -12.33 1.91
N ALA A 161 3.38 -12.70 3.16
CA ALA A 161 2.23 -13.53 3.47
C ALA A 161 0.91 -12.86 3.07
N GLU A 162 0.74 -11.57 3.37
CA GLU A 162 -0.42 -10.77 2.96
C GLU A 162 -0.65 -10.76 1.45
N ILE A 163 0.41 -10.75 0.65
CA ILE A 163 0.32 -10.85 -0.81
C ILE A 163 -0.03 -12.29 -1.22
N LEU A 164 0.69 -13.27 -0.68
CA LEU A 164 0.59 -14.67 -1.09
C LEU A 164 -0.76 -15.32 -0.78
N VAL A 165 -1.49 -14.86 0.25
CA VAL A 165 -2.85 -15.34 0.53
C VAL A 165 -3.85 -14.96 -0.57
N CYS A 166 -3.55 -13.95 -1.40
CA CYS A 166 -4.34 -13.58 -2.59
C CYS A 166 -3.98 -14.41 -3.84
N SER A 167 -3.01 -15.34 -3.74
CA SER A 167 -2.60 -16.21 -4.85
C SER A 167 -3.24 -17.60 -4.75
N ASP A 168 -3.11 -18.40 -5.81
CA ASP A 168 -3.55 -19.81 -5.79
C ASP A 168 -2.82 -20.55 -4.66
N LYS A 169 -3.55 -21.47 -4.02
CA LYS A 169 -3.07 -22.31 -2.90
C LYS A 169 -1.70 -22.93 -3.19
N ASP A 170 -0.79 -22.79 -2.24
CA ASP A 170 0.58 -23.30 -2.30
C ASP A 170 1.03 -23.72 -0.90
N GLU A 171 1.62 -24.91 -0.79
CA GLU A 171 2.11 -25.44 0.50
C GLU A 171 3.18 -24.55 1.14
N ARG A 172 3.93 -23.79 0.33
CA ARG A 172 4.91 -22.82 0.84
C ARG A 172 4.23 -21.65 1.53
N THR A 173 3.13 -21.14 0.98
CA THR A 173 2.31 -20.10 1.64
C THR A 173 1.80 -20.61 2.98
N PHE A 174 1.21 -21.80 3.01
CA PHE A 174 0.73 -22.39 4.26
C PHE A 174 1.87 -22.60 5.29
N SER A 175 3.07 -22.93 4.82
CA SER A 175 4.25 -23.08 5.69
C SER A 175 4.70 -21.75 6.27
N LEU A 176 4.74 -20.67 5.48
CA LEU A 176 5.02 -19.32 5.94
C LEU A 176 4.00 -18.84 6.99
N LEU A 177 2.71 -19.09 6.76
CA LEU A 177 1.67 -18.73 7.73
C LEU A 177 1.86 -19.43 9.09
N LYS A 178 2.24 -20.72 9.07
CA LYS A 178 2.56 -21.46 10.31
C LYS A 178 3.80 -20.90 11.00
N GLU A 179 4.81 -20.48 10.24
CA GLU A 179 6.02 -19.88 10.78
C GLU A 179 5.69 -18.56 11.49
N LEU A 180 4.96 -17.66 10.81
CA LEU A 180 4.52 -16.39 11.39
C LEU A 180 3.70 -16.61 12.66
N PHE A 181 2.74 -17.53 12.62
CA PHE A 181 1.93 -17.85 13.80
C PHE A 181 2.77 -18.41 14.96
N ALA A 182 3.75 -19.26 14.67
CA ALA A 182 4.64 -19.84 15.67
C ALA A 182 5.61 -18.83 16.29
N SER A 183 5.86 -17.70 15.62
CA SER A 183 6.66 -16.60 16.18
C SER A 183 5.99 -15.96 17.40
N GLY A 184 4.66 -16.05 17.50
CA GLY A 184 3.86 -15.41 18.54
C GLY A 184 3.65 -13.90 18.34
N GLU A 185 4.23 -13.32 17.29
CA GLU A 185 4.09 -11.90 16.96
C GLU A 185 2.82 -11.66 16.14
N ASN A 186 2.12 -10.56 16.45
CA ASN A 186 0.95 -10.08 15.73
C ASN A 186 -0.09 -11.18 15.42
N LEU A 187 -0.55 -11.86 16.47
CA LEU A 187 -1.56 -12.91 16.38
C LEU A 187 -2.84 -12.49 15.61
N PRO A 188 -3.38 -11.26 15.77
CA PRO A 188 -4.54 -10.83 15.00
C PRO A 188 -4.29 -10.87 13.49
N LEU A 189 -3.12 -10.38 13.03
CA LEU A 189 -2.74 -10.48 11.62
C LEU A 189 -2.67 -11.94 11.16
N CYS A 190 -2.01 -12.81 11.92
CA CYS A 190 -1.90 -14.22 11.57
C CYS A 190 -3.27 -14.90 11.45
N CYS A 191 -4.21 -14.59 12.36
CA CYS A 191 -5.58 -15.10 12.31
C CYS A 191 -6.31 -14.63 11.05
N GLY A 192 -6.20 -13.33 10.73
CA GLY A 192 -6.73 -12.76 9.49
C GLY A 192 -6.15 -13.42 8.24
N LEU A 193 -4.84 -13.68 8.22
CA LEU A 193 -4.16 -14.38 7.12
C LEU A 193 -4.63 -15.82 6.96
N PHE A 194 -4.84 -16.58 8.05
CA PHE A 194 -5.39 -17.93 7.94
C PHE A 194 -6.83 -17.94 7.41
N ALA A 195 -7.66 -17.01 7.88
CA ALA A 195 -9.02 -16.84 7.39
C ALA A 195 -9.04 -16.49 5.89
N ALA A 196 -8.22 -15.51 5.48
CA ALA A 196 -8.09 -15.10 4.08
C ALA A 196 -7.53 -16.22 3.20
N TYR A 197 -6.55 -16.98 3.71
CA TYR A 197 -6.03 -18.14 3.00
C TYR A 197 -7.15 -19.16 2.83
N GLY A 198 -7.86 -19.54 3.90
CA GLY A 198 -9.00 -20.45 3.82
C GLY A 198 -8.58 -21.92 3.70
N ASP A 199 -7.58 -22.37 4.47
CA ASP A 199 -7.16 -23.78 4.51
C ASP A 199 -7.54 -24.40 5.86
N GLU A 200 -8.52 -25.30 5.85
CA GLU A 200 -9.09 -25.91 7.05
C GLU A 200 -8.04 -26.63 7.92
N ARG A 201 -6.90 -27.02 7.35
CA ARG A 201 -5.79 -27.61 8.13
C ARG A 201 -5.27 -26.67 9.23
N ALA A 202 -5.45 -25.36 9.07
CA ALA A 202 -5.10 -24.37 10.10
C ALA A 202 -5.93 -24.53 11.39
N ALA A 203 -7.17 -25.02 11.29
CA ALA A 203 -8.10 -25.08 12.41
C ALA A 203 -7.52 -25.86 13.61
N ALA A 204 -6.85 -26.99 13.36
CA ALA A 204 -6.25 -27.80 14.43
C ALA A 204 -5.19 -27.05 15.25
N MET A 205 -4.44 -26.13 14.64
CA MET A 205 -3.48 -25.28 15.32
C MET A 205 -4.16 -24.14 16.07
N LEU A 206 -5.14 -23.51 15.43
CA LEU A 206 -5.93 -22.42 16.04
C LEU A 206 -6.69 -22.90 17.28
N TYR A 207 -7.32 -24.08 17.23
CA TYR A 207 -8.00 -24.65 18.41
C TYR A 207 -7.05 -24.82 19.61
N ARG A 208 -5.81 -25.25 19.38
CA ARG A 208 -4.82 -25.39 20.46
C ARG A 208 -4.41 -24.06 21.06
N ALA A 209 -4.41 -22.99 20.26
CA ALA A 209 -4.06 -21.66 20.73
C ALA A 209 -5.13 -21.05 21.64
N LEU A 210 -6.39 -21.49 21.54
CA LEU A 210 -7.49 -21.03 22.41
C LEU A 210 -7.21 -21.28 23.89
N ASP A 211 -6.51 -22.36 24.24
CA ASP A 211 -6.28 -22.78 25.63
C ASP A 211 -5.51 -21.73 26.44
N THR A 212 -4.60 -20.99 25.79
CA THR A 212 -3.67 -20.05 26.45
C THR A 212 -3.85 -18.60 26.02
N ALA A 213 -4.80 -18.29 25.13
CA ALA A 213 -4.94 -16.95 24.56
C ALA A 213 -5.35 -15.90 25.62
N SER A 214 -5.07 -14.61 25.42
CA SER A 214 -5.81 -13.55 26.12
C SER A 214 -7.29 -13.51 25.66
N TYR A 215 -8.14 -12.69 26.28
CA TYR A 215 -9.50 -12.49 25.74
C TYR A 215 -9.49 -11.88 24.33
N ALA A 216 -8.67 -10.87 24.05
CA ALA A 216 -8.56 -10.28 22.72
C ALA A 216 -8.10 -11.31 21.68
N ASP A 217 -7.03 -12.05 21.98
CA ASP A 217 -6.51 -13.11 21.11
C ASP A 217 -7.53 -14.22 20.87
N TYR A 218 -8.30 -14.60 21.90
CA TYR A 218 -9.34 -15.61 21.77
C TYR A 218 -10.40 -15.23 20.73
N ILE A 219 -10.79 -13.96 20.70
CA ILE A 219 -11.77 -13.46 19.73
C ILE A 219 -11.22 -13.59 18.30
N GLU A 220 -9.96 -13.21 18.08
CA GLU A 220 -9.33 -13.31 16.76
C GLU A 220 -9.15 -14.77 16.30
N ILE A 221 -8.68 -15.64 17.20
CA ILE A 221 -8.53 -17.08 16.92
C ILE A 221 -9.90 -17.69 16.61
N ARG A 222 -10.93 -17.37 17.39
CA ARG A 222 -12.30 -17.85 17.16
C ARG A 222 -12.82 -17.40 15.79
N ASN A 223 -12.70 -16.11 15.47
CA ASN A 223 -13.15 -15.56 14.19
C ASN A 223 -12.46 -16.26 13.01
N ALA A 224 -11.16 -16.57 13.15
CA ALA A 224 -10.44 -17.33 12.14
C ALA A 224 -10.93 -18.78 12.03
N ILE A 225 -11.16 -19.48 13.14
CA ILE A 225 -11.72 -20.85 13.14
C ILE A 225 -13.09 -20.89 12.47
N GLU A 226 -13.97 -19.95 12.79
CA GLU A 226 -15.32 -19.87 12.22
C GLU A 226 -15.28 -19.55 10.72
N SER A 227 -14.36 -18.68 10.30
CA SER A 227 -14.12 -18.39 8.88
C SER A 227 -13.66 -19.63 8.09
N LEU A 228 -12.99 -20.57 8.76
CA LEU A 228 -12.58 -21.87 8.20
C LEU A 228 -13.68 -22.94 8.31
N GLY A 229 -14.91 -22.59 8.72
CA GLY A 229 -16.03 -23.51 8.88
C GLY A 229 -16.02 -24.31 10.18
N GLY A 230 -15.11 -23.99 11.11
CA GLY A 230 -15.09 -24.54 12.46
C GLY A 230 -16.15 -23.93 13.37
N VAL A 231 -16.27 -24.47 14.59
CA VAL A 231 -17.18 -23.98 15.62
C VAL A 231 -16.44 -23.98 16.95
N VAL A 232 -16.48 -22.87 17.67
CA VAL A 232 -15.96 -22.75 19.02
C VAL A 232 -17.15 -22.60 19.97
N ASP A 233 -17.18 -23.40 21.04
CA ASP A 233 -18.21 -23.28 22.06
C ASP A 233 -18.02 -21.97 22.85
N ASP A 234 -19.09 -21.18 22.99
CA ASP A 234 -19.08 -19.94 23.78
C ASP A 234 -18.76 -20.17 25.26
N GLN A 235 -18.92 -21.41 25.75
CA GLN A 235 -18.57 -21.81 27.12
C GLN A 235 -17.18 -22.43 27.25
N LEU A 236 -16.40 -22.49 26.17
CA LEU A 236 -15.10 -23.17 26.17
C LEU A 236 -14.11 -22.55 27.17
N ARG A 237 -14.19 -21.23 27.40
CA ARG A 237 -13.38 -20.53 28.39
C ARG A 237 -14.18 -19.51 29.19
N ASP A 238 -13.78 -19.40 30.46
CA ASP A 238 -14.21 -18.34 31.36
C ASP A 238 -13.16 -17.23 31.40
N PHE A 239 -13.58 -16.01 31.04
CA PHE A 239 -12.77 -14.79 31.05
C PHE A 239 -13.18 -13.81 32.15
N THR A 240 -14.03 -14.22 33.08
CA THR A 240 -14.55 -13.33 34.13
C THR A 240 -13.45 -12.69 34.98
N ASP A 241 -12.29 -13.35 35.10
CA ASP A 241 -11.12 -12.84 35.81
C ASP A 241 -10.13 -12.05 34.92
N ASP A 242 -10.31 -12.04 33.59
CA ASP A 242 -9.44 -11.34 32.64
C ASP A 242 -9.68 -9.81 32.69
N GLU A 243 -8.60 -9.03 32.83
CA GLU A 243 -8.68 -7.58 33.00
C GLU A 243 -9.15 -6.85 31.73
N GLU A 244 -8.78 -7.33 30.53
CA GLU A 244 -9.27 -6.78 29.27
C GLU A 244 -10.75 -7.11 29.05
N TYR A 245 -11.17 -8.34 29.37
CA TYR A 245 -12.57 -8.72 29.35
C TYR A 245 -13.42 -7.81 30.25
N LYS A 246 -12.96 -7.56 31.48
CA LYS A 246 -13.62 -6.64 32.42
C LYS A 246 -13.65 -5.22 31.87
N ALA A 247 -12.59 -4.72 31.25
CA ALA A 247 -12.56 -3.39 30.65
C ALA A 247 -13.59 -3.25 29.50
N ILE A 248 -13.62 -4.22 28.58
CA ILE A 248 -14.47 -4.20 27.39
C ILE A 248 -15.95 -4.44 27.74
N LYS A 249 -16.25 -5.44 28.57
CA LYS A 249 -17.64 -5.85 28.88
C LYS A 249 -18.20 -5.17 30.13
N GLY A 250 -17.34 -4.76 31.07
CA GLY A 250 -17.73 -4.00 32.27
C GLY A 250 -18.03 -2.54 31.97
N GLY A 251 -17.35 -1.92 30.98
CA GLY A 251 -17.63 -0.55 30.51
C GLY A 251 -19.00 -0.39 29.82
N ALA A 252 -19.55 -1.46 29.26
CA ALA A 252 -20.87 -1.47 28.62
C ALA A 252 -22.05 -1.32 29.61
N LYS A 253 -21.81 -1.30 30.92
CA LYS A 253 -22.86 -1.16 31.95
C LYS A 253 -23.11 0.29 32.42
N CYS A 254 -22.55 1.31 31.78
CA CYS A 254 -22.69 2.70 32.27
C CYS A 254 -23.50 3.68 31.41
N SER A 255 -24.25 3.24 30.39
CA SER A 255 -25.13 4.13 29.60
C SER A 255 -26.61 3.70 29.52
N GLU A 256 -27.10 2.91 30.47
CA GLU A 256 -28.54 2.73 30.69
C GLU A 256 -28.84 2.87 32.17
N LYS A 257 -28.98 4.13 32.63
CA LYS A 257 -29.86 4.58 33.72
C LYS A 257 -29.57 6.05 34.04
N GLN A 258 -30.35 6.96 33.46
CA GLN A 258 -31.44 7.68 34.15
C GLN A 258 -32.07 8.71 33.20
#